data_AF-A0A2D6TKF2-F1
#
_entry.id   AF-A0A2D6TKF2-F1
#
_cell.length_a   1.000
_cell.length_b   1.000
_cell.length_c   1.000
_cell.angle_alpha   90.00
_cell.angle_beta   90.00
_cell.angle_gamma   90.00
#
_symmetry.space_group_name_H-M   'P 1'
#
loop_
_entity.id
_entity.type
_entity.pdbx_description
1 polymer ?
#
loop_
_entity_poly.entity_id
_entity_poly.type
_entity_poly.pdbx_seq_one_letter_code
_entity_poly.pdbx_strand_id
1 'polypeptide(L)' 'MSDLLNEKQVAEQYNIAPGTLRRQRWAGIGFPYEVIGRPNNSKHGGVVRYRISEIENYLAKNRKL' A
#
# COMPACT_ATOMS: atom_id res chain seq x y z
N MET A 1 4.68 15.07 9.66
CA MET A 1 3.46 14.29 9.40
C MET A 1 3.91 12.88 9.05
N SER A 2 3.22 11.83 9.51
CA SER A 2 3.60 10.46 9.18
C SER A 2 3.22 10.14 7.74
N ASP A 3 4.18 9.81 6.89
CA ASP A 3 3.97 9.47 5.46
C ASP A 3 3.22 8.15 5.22
N LEU A 4 2.74 7.51 6.29
CA LEU A 4 2.14 6.18 6.30
C LEU A 4 0.62 6.24 6.40
N LEU A 5 -0.03 5.98 5.27
CA LEU A 5 -1.47 5.93 5.15
C LEU A 5 -2.01 4.52 5.40
N ASN A 6 -3.22 4.45 5.94
CA ASN A 6 -3.99 3.21 5.98
C ASN A 6 -4.72 2.96 4.65
N GLU A 7 -5.29 1.77 4.48
CA GLU A 7 -6.02 1.39 3.26
C GLU A 7 -7.15 2.37 2.89
N LYS A 8 -7.89 2.90 3.87
CA LYS A 8 -9.00 3.83 3.61
C LYS A 8 -8.49 5.18 3.11
N GLN A 9 -7.44 5.71 3.73
CA GLN A 9 -6.83 6.97 3.33
C GLN A 9 -6.24 6.90 1.92
N VAL A 10 -5.57 5.79 1.58
CA VAL A 10 -5.06 5.57 0.21
C VAL A 10 -6.21 5.45 -0.78
N ALA A 11 -7.26 4.70 -0.42
CA ALA A 11 -8.45 4.56 -1.26
C ALA A 11 -9.09 5.91 -1.59
N GLU A 12 -9.25 6.77 -0.57
CA GLU A 12 -9.77 8.12 -0.72
C GLU A 12 -8.84 9.02 -1.54
N GLN A 13 -7.54 9.05 -1.21
CA GLN A 13 -6.58 9.96 -1.84
C GLN A 13 -6.33 9.64 -3.32
N TYR A 14 -6.26 8.36 -3.68
CA TYR A 14 -5.96 7.92 -5.05
C TYR A 14 -7.21 7.48 -5.82
N ASN A 15 -8.40 7.65 -5.24
CA ASN A 15 -9.69 7.27 -5.81
C ASN A 15 -9.73 5.80 -6.26
N ILE A 16 -9.30 4.88 -5.39
CA ILE A 16 -9.28 3.43 -5.63
C ILE A 16 -10.18 2.75 -4.60
N ALA A 17 -11.01 1.80 -5.01
CA ALA A 17 -11.82 1.03 -4.06
C ALA A 17 -10.92 0.24 -3.07
N PRO A 18 -11.21 0.25 -1.75
CA PRO A 18 -10.44 -0.52 -0.76
C PRO A 18 -10.34 -2.01 -1.10
N GLY A 19 -11.41 -2.59 -1.67
CA GLY A 19 -11.44 -3.98 -2.13
C GLY A 19 -10.45 -4.26 -3.28
N THR A 20 -10.20 -3.27 -4.14
CA THR A 20 -9.20 -3.36 -5.20
C THR A 20 -7.80 -3.38 -4.61
N LEU A 21 -7.49 -2.52 -3.64
CA LEU A 21 -6.21 -2.54 -2.91
C LEU A 21 -5.98 -3.90 -2.23
N ARG A 22 -7.01 -4.50 -1.62
CA ARG A 22 -6.92 -5.85 -1.03
C ARG A 22 -6.57 -6.92 -2.05
N ARG A 23 -7.26 -6.94 -3.20
CA ARG A 23 -6.98 -7.91 -4.28
C ARG A 23 -5.58 -7.72 -4.84
N GLN A 24 -5.17 -6.48 -5.08
CA GLN A 24 -3.84 -6.12 -5.54
C GLN A 24 -2.76 -6.69 -4.61
N ARG A 25 -2.88 -6.47 -3.29
CA ARG A 25 -1.96 -7.04 -2.31
C ARG A 25 -1.91 -8.57 -2.35
N TRP A 26 -3.08 -9.22 -2.45
CA TRP A 26 -3.15 -10.69 -2.52
C TRP A 26 -2.51 -11.24 -3.79
N ALA A 27 -2.70 -10.57 -4.92
CA ALA A 27 -2.11 -10.92 -6.20
C ALA A 27 -0.63 -10.49 -6.35
N GLY A 28 -0.07 -9.76 -5.37
CA GLY A 28 1.31 -9.27 -5.42
C GLY A 28 1.56 -8.16 -6.44
N ILE A 29 0.52 -7.40 -6.80
CA ILE A 29 0.57 -6.32 -7.79
C ILE A 29 0.03 -5.00 -7.20
N GLY A 30 0.17 -3.89 -7.92
CA GLY A 30 -0.43 -2.60 -7.53
C GLY A 30 0.46 -1.78 -6.61
N PHE A 31 -0.16 -1.01 -5.71
CA PHE A 31 0.59 -0.06 -4.87
C PHE A 31 1.51 -0.75 -3.87
N PRO A 32 2.75 -0.24 -3.70
CA PRO A 32 3.69 -0.75 -2.71
C PRO A 32 3.13 -0.56 -1.31
N TYR A 33 3.31 -1.58 -0.46
CA TYR A 33 2.81 -1.58 0.92
C TYR A 33 3.84 -2.17 1.86
N GLU A 34 3.81 -1.71 3.11
CA GLU A 34 4.62 -2.22 4.20
C GLU A 34 3.71 -2.87 5.25
N VAL A 35 4.19 -3.93 5.90
CA VAL A 35 3.50 -4.55 7.04
C VAL A 35 4.27 -4.22 8.31
N ILE A 36 3.71 -3.35 9.14
CA ILE A 36 4.36 -2.84 10.35
C ILE A 36 3.90 -3.66 11.56
N GLY A 37 4.84 -4.03 12.43
CA GLY A 37 4.53 -4.76 13.67
C GLY A 37 4.22 -6.24 13.46
N ARG A 38 4.64 -6.82 12.34
CA ARG A 38 4.63 -8.28 12.15
C ARG A 38 5.80 -8.89 12.93
N PRO A 39 5.57 -9.87 13.82
CA PRO A 39 6.66 -10.57 14.51
C PRO A 39 7.61 -11.24 13.51
N ASN A 40 8.90 -11.24 13.85
CA ASN A 40 9.92 -11.93 13.06
C ASN A 40 9.53 -13.41 12.90
N ASN A 41 9.70 -13.94 11.68
CA ASN A 41 9.37 -15.32 11.31
C ASN A 41 7.86 -15.71 11.41
N SER A 42 6.95 -14.74 11.59
CA SER A 42 5.51 -14.99 11.56
C SER A 42 4.90 -14.62 10.21
N LYS A 43 3.96 -15.44 9.72
CA LYS A 43 3.10 -15.11 8.56
C LYS A 43 1.87 -14.28 8.95
N HIS A 44 1.60 -14.17 10.25
CA HIS A 44 0.40 -13.54 10.81
C HIS A 44 0.73 -12.31 11.65
N GLY A 45 -0.20 -11.36 11.67
CA GLY A 45 -0.07 -10.11 12.42
C GLY A 45 0.55 -8.96 11.64
N GLY A 46 0.58 -7.80 12.30
CA GLY A 46 0.99 -6.51 11.74
C GLY A 46 -0.16 -5.74 11.07
N VAL A 47 0.12 -4.48 10.74
CA VAL A 47 -0.81 -3.56 10.09
C VAL A 47 -0.25 -3.16 8.73
N VAL A 48 -1.06 -3.31 7.69
CA VAL A 48 -0.71 -2.85 6.35
C VAL A 48 -0.75 -1.33 6.31
N ARG A 49 0.34 -0.72 5.89
CA ARG A 49 0.48 0.72 5.66
C ARG A 49 1.07 0.98 4.29
N TYR A 50 0.82 2.17 3.80
CA TYR A 50 1.26 2.63 2.50
C TYR A 50 2.05 3.91 2.65
N ARG A 51 3.26 3.94 2.11
CA ARG A 51 4.08 5.15 2.11
C ARG A 51 3.74 6.00 0.89
N ILE A 52 3.35 7.25 1.12
CA ILE A 52 2.98 8.18 0.03
C ILE A 52 4.11 8.29 -1.00
N SER A 53 5.34 8.50 -0.53
CA SER A 53 6.51 8.64 -1.41
C SER A 53 6.75 7.41 -2.29
N GLU A 54 6.47 6.19 -1.78
CA GLU A 54 6.61 4.97 -2.59
C GLU A 54 5.50 4.85 -3.63
N ILE A 55 4.27 5.21 -3.27
CA ILE A 55 3.16 5.23 -4.23
C ILE A 55 3.45 6.23 -5.35
N GLU A 56 3.89 7.44 -5.02
CA GLU A 56 4.24 8.47 -6.00
C GLU A 56 5.38 8.03 -6.91
N ASN A 57 6.44 7.43 -6.34
CA ASN A 57 7.53 6.85 -7.11
C ASN A 57 7.08 5.70 -8.02
N TYR A 58 6.19 4.83 -7.53
CA TYR A 58 5.60 3.75 -8.31
C TYR A 58 4.77 4.29 -9.48
N LEU A 59 3.93 5.29 -9.23
CA LEU A 59 3.15 5.97 -10.25
C LEU A 59 4.06 6.65 -11.28
N ALA A 60 5.10 7.37 -10.85
CA ALA A 60 6.04 8.02 -11.74
C ALA A 60 6.77 7.03 -12.66
N LYS A 61 7.19 5.86 -12.13
CA LYS A 61 7.83 4.81 -12.91
C LYS A 61 6.89 4.17 -13.93
N ASN A 62 5.63 3.95 -13.56
CA ASN A 62 4.63 3.32 -14.42
C ASN A 62 3.97 4.30 -15.40
N ARG A 63 4.07 5.61 -15.13
CA ARG A 63 3.62 6.68 -16.03
C ARG A 63 4.63 6.98 -17.15
N LYS A 64 5.54 6.05 -17.46
CA LYS A 64 6.33 6.13 -18.69
C LYS A 64 5.37 6.04 -19.88
N LEU A 65 4.96 7.23 -20.34
CA LEU A 65 4.42 7.53 -21.66
C LEU A 65 5.37 7.00 -22.74
#